data_AF-A0A4R5MJZ4-F1
#
_entry.id   AF-A0A4R5MJZ4-F1
#
_cell.length_a   1.000
_cell.length_b   1.000
_cell.length_c   1.000
_cell.angle_alpha   90.00
_cell.angle_beta   90.00
_cell.angle_gamma   90.00
#
_symmetry.space_group_name_H-M   'P 1'
#
loop_
_entity.id
_entity.type
_entity.pdbx_description
1 polymer ?
#
loop_
_entity_poly.entity_id
_entity_poly.type
_entity_poly.pdbx_seq_one_letter_code
_entity_poly.pdbx_strand_id
1 'polypeptide(L)' 'MKNSEITGLSKEELVAKITEEKENLSKLKFAHTISAIENPSRIGKVRKDIARLNTELTKVKNTESATETN' A
#
# COMPACT_ATOMS: atom_id res chain seq x y z
N MET A 1 -0.98 -0.85 -8.97
CA MET A 1 0.36 -1.48 -8.99
C MET A 1 0.24 -2.92 -9.47
N LYS A 2 1.21 -3.42 -10.25
CA LYS A 2 1.28 -4.86 -10.57
C LYS A 2 2.05 -5.56 -9.45
N ASN A 3 1.66 -6.78 -9.11
CA ASN A 3 2.31 -7.53 -8.02
C ASN A 3 3.82 -7.71 -8.26
N SER A 4 4.25 -7.84 -9.51
CA SER A 4 5.66 -7.98 -9.90
C SER A 4 6.55 -6.80 -9.47
N GLU A 5 5.99 -5.60 -9.38
CA GLU A 5 6.71 -4.40 -8.92
C GLU A 5 6.83 -4.37 -7.39
N ILE A 6 5.95 -5.08 -6.68
CA ILE A 6 5.88 -5.06 -5.21
C ILE A 6 6.83 -6.09 -4.61
N THR A 7 7.02 -7.24 -5.28
CA THR A 7 7.90 -8.32 -4.81
C THR A 7 9.39 -7.99 -4.88
N GLY A 8 9.79 -6.93 -5.58
CA GLY A 8 11.18 -6.49 -5.70
C GLY A 8 11.62 -5.41 -4.71
N LEU A 9 10.69 -4.89 -3.90
CA LEU A 9 10.96 -3.80 -2.96
C LEU A 9 11.51 -4.32 -1.64
N SER A 10 12.42 -3.55 -1.02
CA SER A 10 12.90 -3.84 0.33
C SER A 10 11.80 -3.58 1.38
N LYS A 11 11.99 -4.11 2.60
CA LYS A 11 11.06 -3.89 3.71
C LYS A 11 10.87 -2.40 4.03
N GLU A 12 11.95 -1.62 3.96
CA GLU A 12 11.94 -0.19 4.22
C GLU A 12 11.22 0.58 3.11
N GLU A 13 11.45 0.19 1.85
CA GLU A 13 10.76 0.76 0.70
C GLU A 13 9.26 0.45 0.71
N LEU A 14 8.87 -0.77 1.11
CA LEU A 14 7.47 -1.15 1.30
C LEU A 14 6.80 -0.25 2.33
N VAL A 15 7.44 0.00 3.48
CA VAL A 15 6.90 0.87 4.54
C VAL A 15 6.79 2.32 4.04
N ALA A 16 7.82 2.84 3.37
CA ALA A 16 7.81 4.19 2.80
C ALA A 16 6.72 4.37 1.73
N LYS A 17 6.48 3.35 0.90
CA LYS A 17 5.41 3.38 -0.11
C LYS A 17 4.02 3.32 0.52
N ILE A 18 3.87 2.55 1.60
CA ILE A 18 2.60 2.49 2.35
C ILE A 18 2.26 3.85 2.96
N THR A 19 3.23 4.56 3.52
CA THR A 19 2.99 5.89 4.11
C THR A 19 2.62 6.91 3.04
N GLU A 20 3.35 6.95 1.92
CA GLU A 20 3.06 7.82 0.78
C GLU A 20 1.64 7.58 0.21
N GLU A 21 1.26 6.32 -0.04
CA GLU A 21 -0.05 5.99 -0.58
C GLU A 21 -1.18 6.26 0.41
N LYS A 22 -0.94 6.14 1.73
CA LYS A 22 -1.91 6.53 2.77
C LYS A 22 -2.15 8.04 2.78
N GLU A 23 -1.11 8.85 2.64
CA GLU A 23 -1.25 10.30 2.51
C GLU A 23 -2.02 10.67 1.23
N ASN A 24 -1.71 10.00 0.12
CA ASN A 24 -2.41 10.18 -1.15
C ASN A 24 -3.91 9.84 -1.02
N LEU A 25 -4.24 8.74 -0.33
CA LEU A 25 -5.61 8.36 -0.03
C LEU A 25 -6.32 9.43 0.82
N SER A 26 -5.64 9.99 1.81
CA SER A 26 -6.19 11.06 2.66
C SER A 26 -6.50 12.32 1.85
N LYS A 27 -5.56 12.75 1.00
CA LYS A 27 -5.75 13.89 0.09
C LYS A 27 -6.90 13.65 -0.88
N LEU A 28 -7.01 12.45 -1.46
CA LEU A 28 -8.11 12.06 -2.34
C LEU A 28 -9.46 12.05 -1.62
N LYS A 29 -9.52 11.56 -0.37
CA LYS A 29 -10.76 11.61 0.43
C LYS A 29 -11.16 13.05 0.74
N PHE A 30 -10.21 13.88 1.16
CA PHE A 30 -10.46 15.29 1.45
C PHE A 30 -10.94 16.06 0.22
N ALA A 31 -10.28 15.86 -0.93
CA ALA A 31 -10.71 16.42 -2.20
C ALA A 31 -12.12 15.96 -2.57
N HIS A 32 -12.46 14.67 -2.39
CA HIS A 32 -13.80 14.14 -2.65
C HIS A 32 -14.89 14.73 -1.75
N THR A 33 -14.56 15.02 -0.49
CA THR A 33 -15.51 15.63 0.45
C THR A 33 -15.76 17.10 0.15
N ILE A 34 -14.78 17.81 -0.39
CA ILE A 34 -14.88 19.25 -0.70
C ILE A 34 -15.49 19.47 -2.09
N SER A 35 -15.13 18.62 -3.04
CA SER A 35 -15.59 18.69 -4.42
C SER A 35 -15.86 17.29 -4.94
N ALA A 36 -16.96 17.09 -5.67
CA ALA A 36 -17.24 15.81 -6.29
C ALA A 36 -16.10 15.43 -7.24
N ILE A 37 -15.20 14.55 -6.77
CA ILE A 37 -14.08 14.04 -7.55
C ILE A 37 -14.57 13.50 -8.90
N GLU A 38 -13.88 13.91 -9.95
CA GLU A 38 -14.11 13.46 -11.34
C GLU A 38 -14.14 11.94 -11.50
N ASN A 39 -13.34 11.21 -10.71
CA ASN A 39 -13.19 9.76 -10.80
C ASN A 39 -13.13 9.05 -9.43
N PRO A 40 -14.27 8.72 -8.82
CA PRO A 40 -14.35 8.00 -7.54
C PRO A 40 -13.63 6.64 -7.56
N SER A 41 -13.55 6.00 -8.72
CA SER A 41 -12.83 4.74 -8.95
C SER A 41 -11.35 4.78 -8.55
N ARG A 42 -10.72 5.97 -8.58
CA ARG A 42 -9.32 6.15 -8.20
C ARG A 42 -9.10 5.85 -6.71
N ILE A 43 -10.05 6.23 -5.86
CA ILE A 43 -10.02 5.91 -4.41
C ILE A 43 -9.99 4.40 -4.21
N GLY A 44 -10.83 3.66 -4.96
CA GLY A 44 -10.85 2.21 -4.93
C GLY A 44 -9.53 1.56 -5.36
N LYS A 45 -8.89 2.11 -6.41
CA LYS A 45 -7.59 1.64 -6.90
C LYS A 45 -6.48 1.84 -5.88
N VAL A 46 -6.38 3.03 -5.28
CA VAL A 46 -5.38 3.34 -4.24
C VAL A 46 -5.55 2.45 -3.02
N ARG A 47 -6.79 2.20 -2.56
CA ARG A 47 -7.04 1.24 -1.46
C ARG A 47 -6.54 -0.17 -1.77
N LYS A 48 -6.76 -0.65 -3.00
CA LYS A 48 -6.26 -1.97 -3.43
C LYS A 48 -4.74 -2.02 -3.47
N ASP A 49 -4.10 -0.94 -3.89
CA ASP A 49 -2.64 -0.85 -3.95
C ASP A 49 -2.03 -0.87 -2.53
N ILE A 50 -2.60 -0.13 -1.57
CA ILE A 50 -2.21 -0.20 -0.14
C ILE A 50 -2.38 -1.63 0.41
N ALA A 51 -3.49 -2.30 0.11
CA ALA A 51 -3.73 -3.66 0.58
C ALA A 51 -2.68 -4.66 0.08
N ARG A 52 -2.25 -4.52 -1.18
CA ARG A 52 -1.18 -5.36 -1.75
C ARG A 52 0.16 -5.12 -1.04
N LEU A 53 0.53 -3.87 -0.82
CA LEU A 53 1.76 -3.51 -0.11
C LEU A 53 1.79 -4.10 1.32
N ASN A 54 0.68 -3.98 2.07
CA ASN A 54 0.57 -4.56 3.41
C ASN A 54 0.65 -6.10 3.40
N THR A 55 0.13 -6.74 2.35
CA THR A 55 0.17 -8.20 2.20
C THR A 55 1.61 -8.67 2.01
N GLU A 56 2.38 -8.00 1.15
CA GLU A 56 3.80 -8.33 0.95
C GLU A 56 4.63 -8.04 2.21
N LEU A 57 4.38 -6.93 2.91
CA LEU A 57 5.04 -6.65 4.19
C LEU A 57 4.78 -7.76 5.23
N THR A 58 3.55 -8.30 5.26
CA THR A 58 3.17 -9.40 6.14
C THR A 58 3.87 -10.70 5.75
N LYS A 59 4.03 -10.98 4.44
CA LYS A 59 4.80 -12.13 3.97
C LYS A 59 6.26 -12.05 4.38
N VAL A 60 6.91 -10.90 4.17
CA VAL A 60 8.31 -10.66 4.59
C VAL A 60 8.47 -10.86 6.09
N LYS A 61 7.57 -10.30 6.89
CA LYS A 61 7.57 -10.48 8.35
C LYS A 61 7.41 -11.95 8.75
N ASN A 62 6.50 -12.68 8.11
CA ASN A 62 6.27 -14.09 8.43
C ASN A 62 7.47 -14.96 8.02
N THR A 63 8.15 -14.64 6.92
CA THR A 63 9.39 -15.34 6.54
C THR A 63 10.53 -15.09 7.53
N GLU A 64 10.65 -13.87 8.06
CA GLU A 64 11.63 -13.55 9.12
C GLU A 64 11.34 -14.33 10.42
N SER A 65 10.08 -14.39 10.84
CA SER A 65 9.71 -15.14 12.06
C SER A 65 9.92 -16.65 11.97
N ALA A 66 9.93 -17.21 10.75
CA ALA A 66 10.21 -18.63 10.53
C ALA A 66 11.72 -18.96 10.59
N THR A 67 12.59 -17.95 10.48
CA THR A 67 14.05 -18.12 10.53
C THR A 67 14.64 -18.04 11.94
N GLU A 68 13.90 -17.51 12.91
CA GLU A 68 14.37 -17.36 14.31
C GLU A 68 14.08 -18.59 15.21
N THR A 69 13.44 -19.63 14.68
CA THR A 69 13.01 -20.82 15.45
C THR A 69 13.87 -22.08 15.28
N ASN A 70 15.12 -21.98 14.82
CA ASN A 70 16.07 -23.11 14.77
C ASN A 70 17.40 -22.78 15.43
#